data_AF-A0A0G2I377-F1
#
_entry.id   AF-A0A0G2I377-F1
#
_cell.length_a   1.000
_cell.length_b   1.000
_cell.length_c   1.000
_cell.angle_alpha   90.00
_cell.angle_beta   90.00
_cell.angle_gamma   90.00
#
_symmetry.space_group_name_H-M   'P 1'
#
loop_
_entity.id
_entity.type
_entity.pdbx_description
1 polymer ?
#
loop_
_entity_poly.entity_id
_entity_poly.type
_entity_poly.pdbx_seq_one_letter_code
_entity_poly.pdbx_strand_id
1 'polypeptide(L)'
;MNYRPDTAYFDEALPGTGLNRAPGDIKPSFKWNTGKANHALPTVCNEYCQPLSQVNFYMNQHTTRYGFLLTNTELVVFQRLDANGNL
;
A
#
# COMPACT_ATOMS: atom_id res chain seq x y z
N MET A 1 -7.22 4.49 -18.27
CA MET A 1 -7.75 5.13 -17.04
C MET A 1 -6.54 5.62 -16.25
N ASN A 2 -6.33 6.94 -16.14
CA ASN A 2 -5.22 7.50 -15.36
C ASN A 2 -5.67 7.69 -13.92
N TYR A 3 -5.40 6.71 -13.06
CA TYR A 3 -5.55 6.88 -11.61
C TYR A 3 -4.28 7.53 -11.04
N ARG A 4 -4.45 8.53 -10.17
CA ARG A 4 -3.36 9.25 -9.49
C ARG A 4 -3.20 8.69 -8.07
N PRO A 5 -2.02 8.17 -7.70
CA PRO A 5 -1.81 7.62 -6.36
C PRO A 5 -1.91 8.71 -5.28
N ASP A 6 -2.38 8.31 -4.09
CA ASP A 6 -2.53 9.20 -2.93
C ASP A 6 -1.17 9.71 -2.42
N THR A 7 -0.10 8.90 -2.57
CA THR A 7 1.29 9.33 -2.38
C THR A 7 2.20 8.78 -3.48
N ALA A 8 3.10 9.62 -3.97
CA ALA A 8 4.18 9.19 -4.86
C ALA A 8 5.44 10.03 -4.61
N TYR A 9 6.55 9.34 -4.41
CA TYR A 9 7.86 9.94 -4.22
C TYR A 9 8.71 9.68 -5.46
N PHE A 10 8.92 10.74 -6.23
CA PHE A 10 9.78 10.73 -7.41
C PHE A 10 11.14 11.32 -7.00
N ASP A 11 12.22 10.57 -7.20
CA ASP A 11 13.58 11.08 -7.01
C ASP A 11 14.40 10.79 -8.27
N GLU A 12 14.83 11.86 -8.93
CA GLU A 12 15.58 11.86 -10.20
C GLU A 12 17.08 11.57 -10.01
N ALA A 13 17.62 11.68 -8.79
CA ALA A 13 19.07 11.76 -8.57
C ALA A 13 19.77 10.44 -8.17
N LEU A 14 19.06 9.31 -8.02
CA LEU A 14 19.62 8.06 -7.47
C LEU A 14 19.32 6.81 -8.32
N PRO A 15 20.12 5.72 -8.22
CA PRO A 15 19.87 4.50 -8.99
C PRO A 15 18.56 3.81 -8.57
N GLY A 16 17.70 3.52 -9.54
CA GLY A 16 16.38 2.87 -9.37
C GLY A 16 15.46 3.34 -10.48
N THR A 17 14.82 2.42 -11.22
CA THR A 17 14.11 2.73 -12.47
C THR A 17 12.62 3.05 -12.29
N GLY A 18 12.08 2.86 -11.08
CA GLY A 18 10.66 3.10 -10.79
C GLY A 18 10.37 4.56 -10.49
N LEU A 19 9.35 5.12 -11.17
CA LEU A 19 8.90 6.51 -10.94
C LEU A 19 8.50 6.78 -9.47
N ASN A 20 7.80 5.85 -8.80
CA ASN A 20 7.44 5.98 -7.38
C ASN A 20 8.31 5.07 -6.50
N ARG A 21 9.16 5.63 -5.64
CA ARG A 21 10.08 4.87 -4.79
C ARG A 21 9.50 4.37 -3.47
N ALA A 22 8.38 4.95 -3.03
CA ALA A 22 7.72 4.55 -1.79
C ALA A 22 6.20 4.61 -2.00
N PRO A 23 5.61 3.61 -2.69
CA PRO A 23 4.17 3.52 -2.83
C PRO A 23 3.51 3.39 -1.48
N GLY A 24 2.49 4.20 -1.25
CA GLY A 24 1.67 4.11 -0.06
C GLY A 24 0.30 4.71 -0.28
N ASP A 25 -0.56 4.48 0.70
CA ASP A 25 -1.92 4.97 0.69
C ASP A 25 -2.26 5.62 2.05
N ILE A 26 -3.05 6.69 2.00
CA ILE A 26 -3.48 7.47 3.15
C ILE A 26 -4.98 7.33 3.30
N LYS A 27 -5.44 6.83 4.45
CA LYS A 27 -6.85 6.60 4.73
C LYS A 27 -7.23 7.10 6.13
N PRO A 28 -8.45 7.62 6.34
CA PRO A 28 -8.97 7.81 7.70
C PRO A 28 -9.11 6.48 8.43
N SER A 29 -8.87 6.46 9.75
CA SER A 29 -8.90 5.24 10.57
C SER A 29 -10.27 4.57 10.62
N PHE A 30 -11.36 5.31 10.38
CA PHE A 30 -12.70 4.75 10.25
C PHE A 30 -12.91 3.97 8.93
N LYS A 31 -12.15 4.30 7.88
CA LYS A 31 -12.19 3.58 6.60
C LYS A 31 -11.29 2.35 6.62
N TRP A 32 -10.10 2.47 7.19
CA TRP A 32 -9.14 1.38 7.25
C TRP A 32 -8.39 1.40 8.58
N ASN A 33 -8.29 0.24 9.23
CA ASN A 33 -7.39 0.04 10.36
C ASN A 33 -7.02 -1.44 10.52
N THR A 34 -5.91 -1.73 11.19
CA THR A 34 -5.43 -3.11 11.46
C THR A 34 -6.43 -3.97 12.24
N GLY A 35 -7.28 -3.38 13.08
CA GLY A 35 -8.34 -4.09 13.79
C GLY A 35 -9.37 -4.77 12.89
N LYS A 36 -9.49 -4.34 11.62
CA LYS A 36 -10.37 -4.96 10.63
C LYS A 36 -9.86 -6.32 10.10
N ALA A 37 -8.58 -6.65 10.29
CA ALA A 37 -7.95 -7.84 9.70
C ALA A 37 -8.57 -9.17 10.14
N ASN A 38 -9.01 -9.25 11.41
CA ASN A 38 -9.58 -10.46 12.02
C ASN A 38 -11.07 -10.31 12.35
N HIS A 39 -11.77 -9.42 11.63
CA HIS A 39 -13.17 -9.15 11.91
C HIS A 39 -14.05 -10.38 11.56
N ALA A 40 -15.09 -10.65 12.35
CA ALA A 40 -15.96 -11.82 12.15
C ALA A 40 -16.74 -11.77 10.82
N LEU A 41 -16.98 -10.58 10.28
CA LEU A 41 -17.62 -10.38 8.98
C LEU A 41 -16.59 -10.39 7.85
N PRO A 42 -16.68 -11.32 6.87
CA PRO A 42 -15.74 -11.40 5.76
C PRO A 42 -15.66 -10.14 4.91
N THR A 43 -16.75 -9.38 4.80
CA THR A 43 -16.78 -8.11 4.06
C THR A 43 -15.81 -7.08 4.65
N VAL A 44 -15.67 -7.04 5.97
CA VAL A 44 -14.75 -6.12 6.66
C VAL A 44 -13.30 -6.56 6.45
N CYS A 45 -13.03 -7.86 6.45
CA CYS A 45 -11.70 -8.38 6.08
C CYS A 45 -11.36 -8.05 4.62
N ASN A 46 -12.34 -8.12 3.71
CA ASN A 46 -12.13 -7.72 2.31
C ASN A 46 -11.81 -6.21 2.19
N GLU A 47 -12.51 -5.34 2.94
CA GLU A 47 -12.18 -3.91 3.02
C GLU A 47 -10.76 -3.67 3.55
N TYR A 48 -10.32 -4.47 4.53
CA TYR A 48 -8.95 -4.42 5.03
C TYR A 48 -7.92 -4.76 3.93
N CYS A 49 -8.19 -5.79 3.13
CA CYS A 49 -7.28 -6.21 2.05
C CYS A 49 -7.25 -5.25 0.85
N GLN A 50 -8.29 -4.42 0.65
CA GLN A 50 -8.38 -3.54 -0.52
C GLN A 50 -7.22 -2.54 -0.62
N PRO A 51 -6.94 -1.67 0.39
CA PRO A 51 -5.80 -0.75 0.31
C PRO A 51 -4.45 -1.48 0.24
N LEU A 52 -4.31 -2.63 0.91
CA LEU A 52 -3.10 -3.47 0.83
C LEU A 52 -2.85 -3.96 -0.59
N SER A 53 -3.87 -4.52 -1.25
CA SER A 53 -3.78 -4.98 -2.64
C SER A 53 -3.45 -3.85 -3.60
N GLN A 54 -3.99 -2.64 -3.35
CA GLN A 54 -3.71 -1.46 -4.15
C GLN A 54 -2.25 -1.01 -4.02
N VAL A 55 -1.73 -0.88 -2.80
CA VAL A 55 -0.33 -0.51 -2.58
C VAL A 55 0.59 -1.58 -3.15
N ASN A 56 0.28 -2.86 -2.96
CA ASN A 56 1.04 -3.98 -3.53
C ASN A 56 1.07 -3.97 -5.06
N PHE A 57 -0.04 -3.61 -5.72
CA PHE A 57 -0.07 -3.40 -7.17
C PHE A 57 0.92 -2.31 -7.60
N TYR A 58 0.99 -1.19 -6.88
CA TYR A 58 1.97 -0.13 -7.17
C TYR A 58 3.40 -0.55 -6.86
N MET A 59 3.62 -1.30 -5.78
CA MET A 59 4.93 -1.88 -5.48
C MET A 59 5.40 -2.80 -6.61
N ASN A 60 4.48 -3.53 -7.24
CA ASN A 60 4.78 -4.34 -8.43
C ASN A 60 5.10 -3.48 -9.65
N GLN A 61 4.26 -2.48 -9.94
CA GLN A 61 4.46 -1.58 -11.08
C GLN A 61 5.80 -0.81 -10.99
N HIS A 62 6.22 -0.44 -9.79
CA HIS A 62 7.42 0.38 -9.57
C HIS A 62 8.63 -0.39 -9.05
N THR A 63 8.56 -1.73 -9.01
CA THR A 63 9.65 -2.61 -8.53
C THR A 63 10.15 -2.19 -7.15
N THR A 64 9.25 -1.82 -6.24
CA THR A 64 9.59 -1.46 -4.87
C THR A 64 9.38 -2.64 -3.93
N ARG A 65 10.27 -2.74 -2.93
CA ARG A 65 10.24 -3.80 -1.92
C ARG A 65 9.30 -3.48 -0.76
N TYR A 66 9.19 -2.20 -0.41
CA TYR A 66 8.41 -1.70 0.71
C TYR A 66 7.28 -0.78 0.26
N GLY A 67 6.20 -0.81 1.02
CA GLY A 67 5.07 0.10 0.91
C GLY A 67 4.51 0.40 2.29
N PHE A 68 3.57 1.35 2.35
CA PHE A 68 2.99 1.74 3.62
C PHE A 68 1.51 2.12 3.52
N LEU A 69 0.82 2.03 4.64
CA LEU A 69 -0.51 2.58 4.87
C LEU A 69 -0.44 3.52 6.06
N LEU A 70 -0.88 4.76 5.85
CA LEU A 70 -0.92 5.78 6.89
C LEU A 70 -2.37 6.15 7.19
N THR A 71 -2.71 6.20 8.46
CA THR A 71 -3.97 6.76 8.96
C THR A 71 -3.70 7.79 10.03
N ASN A 72 -4.76 8.46 10.51
CA ASN A 72 -4.66 9.38 11.64
C ASN A 72 -4.36 8.68 12.98
N THR A 73 -4.31 7.34 13.04
CA THR A 73 -4.04 6.58 14.28
C THR A 73 -2.91 5.55 14.17
N GLU A 74 -2.51 5.16 12.96
CA GLU A 74 -1.50 4.13 12.74
C GLU A 74 -0.71 4.36 11.44
N LEU A 75 0.56 3.95 11.48
CA LEU A 75 1.42 3.82 10.31
C LEU A 75 1.84 2.34 10.21
N VAL A 76 1.44 1.69 9.12
CA VAL A 76 1.77 0.30 8.84
C VAL A 76 2.72 0.26 7.66
N VAL A 77 3.91 -0.29 7.86
CA VAL A 77 4.91 -0.52 6.81
C VAL A 77 4.99 -2.01 6.55
N PHE A 78 4.98 -2.41 5.28
CA PHE A 78 5.02 -3.81 4.88
C PHE A 78 5.97 -4.03 3.72
N GLN A 79 6.42 -5.28 3.62
CA GLN A 79 7.40 -5.73 2.64
C GLN A 79 6.77 -6.83 1.78
N ARG A 80 7.01 -6.79 0.46
CA ARG A 80 6.70 -7.93 -0.40
C ARG A 80 7.62 -9.10 -0.12
N LEU A 81 7.03 -10.28 0.01
CA LEU A 81 7.76 -11.55 0.16
C LEU A 81 8.48 -11.92 -1.14
N ASP A 82 7.84 -11.64 -2.28
CA ASP A 82 8.36 -11.97 -3.60
C ASP A 82 7.85 -11.01 -4.72
N ALA A 83 8.33 -11.26 -5.94
CA ALA A 83 7.92 -10.54 -7.14
C ALA A 83 6.52 -10.93 -7.65
N ASN A 84 5.87 -11.93 -7.05
CA ASN A 84 4.53 -12.39 -7.44
C ASN A 84 3.41 -11.60 -6.74
N GLY A 85 3.77 -10.68 -5.84
CA GLY A 85 2.80 -9.85 -5.13
C GLY A 85 2.29 -10.49 -3.85
N ASN A 86 3.05 -11.42 -3.27
CA ASN A 86 2.77 -11.91 -1.93
C ASN A 86 3.23 -10.88 -0.89
N LEU A 87 2.36 -10.62 0.09
CA LEU A 87 2.59 -9.78 1.27
C LEU A 87 2.70 -10.66 2.53
#